data_AF-A0A1C5SF01-F1
#
_entry.id   AF-A0A1C5SF01-F1
#
_cell.length_a   1.000
_cell.length_b   1.000
_cell.length_c   1.000
_cell.angle_alpha   90.00
_cell.angle_beta   90.00
_cell.angle_gamma   90.00
#
_symmetry.space_group_name_H-M   'P 1'
#
loop_
_entity.id
_entity.type
_entity.pdbx_description
1 polymer ?
#
loop_
_entity_poly.entity_id
_entity_poly.type
_entity_poly.pdbx_seq_one_letter_code
_entity_poly.pdbx_strand_id
1 'polypeptide(L)'
;MKKKILIILAVIACIIAALVGYSAYEVHQSAQEFQKAYESKKSFERTETDEAEADGEKKAEEQSGDRPYGVIEPGSEYEVDTYIDNRDNSNRLYIYDMDYVDLALDFKPKKLADFIDVINENSKIARKFKPILTEYCTRVFDKSPDIELRPFYRNLKDLEVIECTDQELLKVTWDTNSCGCYVRDEDKIYVLKDKEYEEGTWDYQVLYHEFSHCLRDSIYEDEDGNRVSIQFMGLNYYDIPNAEALNSLFAVSLFDYEEKDIAYQFQSNAHQIILECMDNYTLNDYVNHSMTYYAKQLDTYNQDDNYALTILSLMNEQYEDYHDDSRENPQSVYYPIYDYISKMYLDKYVTADMSYDEAKEVMDQMLDRLLFDVPEEYHINRDHFYIYLDDYYENNI
;
A
#
# COMPACT_ATOMS: atom_id res chain seq x y z
N MET A 1 -26.02 53.53 13.97
CA MET A 1 -26.08 52.13 14.43
C MET A 1 -25.18 51.20 13.60
N LYS A 2 -25.18 51.25 12.26
CA LYS A 2 -24.37 50.35 11.39
C LYS A 2 -22.86 50.32 11.66
N LYS A 3 -22.20 51.47 11.89
CA LYS A 3 -20.74 51.52 12.18
C LYS A 3 -20.32 50.86 13.51
N LYS A 4 -21.17 50.88 14.54
CA LYS A 4 -20.84 50.26 15.84
C LYS A 4 -20.99 48.74 15.81
N ILE A 5 -21.93 48.22 15.00
CA ILE A 5 -22.14 46.78 14.81
C ILE A 5 -20.98 46.14 14.01
N LEU A 6 -20.49 46.83 12.98
CA LEU A 6 -19.32 46.37 12.19
C LEU A 6 -18.03 46.26 13.01
N ILE A 7 -17.80 47.18 13.95
CA ILE A 7 -16.63 47.13 14.83
C ILE A 7 -16.73 45.97 15.82
N ILE A 8 -17.92 45.70 16.37
CA ILE A 8 -18.12 44.58 17.29
C ILE A 8 -17.96 43.23 16.58
N LEU A 9 -18.46 43.09 15.36
CA LEU A 9 -18.30 41.86 14.57
C LEU A 9 -16.83 41.61 14.17
N ALA A 10 -16.10 42.66 13.81
CA ALA A 10 -14.67 42.54 13.51
C ALA A 10 -13.84 42.12 14.74
N VAL A 11 -14.18 42.64 15.93
CA VAL A 11 -13.51 42.25 17.18
C VAL A 11 -13.80 40.80 17.55
N ILE A 12 -15.05 40.34 17.38
CA ILE A 12 -15.42 38.94 17.63
C ILE A 12 -14.72 38.01 16.64
N ALA A 13 -14.65 38.36 15.35
CA ALA A 13 -13.94 37.57 14.34
C ALA A 13 -12.43 37.45 14.65
N CYS A 14 -11.79 38.54 15.10
CA CYS A 14 -10.38 38.50 15.51
C CYS A 14 -10.15 37.64 16.76
N ILE A 15 -11.07 37.64 17.73
CA ILE A 15 -10.98 36.80 18.93
C ILE A 15 -11.17 35.32 18.56
N ILE A 16 -12.11 35.00 17.68
CA ILE A 16 -12.33 33.62 17.20
C ILE A 16 -11.12 33.14 16.40
N ALA A 17 -10.58 33.94 15.48
CA ALA A 17 -9.38 33.57 14.72
C ALA A 17 -8.15 33.37 15.63
N ALA A 18 -8.00 34.19 16.68
CA ALA A 18 -6.94 34.02 17.66
C ALA A 18 -7.12 32.75 18.51
N LEU A 19 -8.36 32.40 18.90
CA LEU A 19 -8.64 31.17 19.66
C LEU A 19 -8.49 29.90 18.81
N VAL A 20 -8.91 29.94 17.54
CA VAL A 20 -8.73 28.83 16.60
C VAL A 20 -7.26 28.67 16.21
N GLY A 21 -6.53 29.76 15.99
CA GLY A 21 -5.08 29.72 15.72
C GLY A 21 -4.28 29.23 16.93
N TYR A 22 -4.66 29.65 18.15
CA TYR A 22 -4.00 29.20 19.38
C TYR A 22 -4.27 27.71 19.68
N SER A 23 -5.50 27.24 19.46
CA SER A 23 -5.84 25.81 19.62
C SER A 23 -5.19 24.93 18.55
N ALA A 24 -5.13 25.37 17.29
CA ALA A 24 -4.39 24.67 16.23
C ALA A 24 -2.88 24.59 16.53
N TYR A 25 -2.30 25.68 17.07
CA TYR A 25 -0.90 25.72 17.47
C TYR A 25 -0.59 24.79 18.66
N GLU A 26 -1.44 24.77 19.70
CA GLU A 26 -1.27 23.85 20.84
C GLU A 26 -1.45 22.39 20.43
N VAL A 27 -2.39 22.09 19.52
CA VAL A 27 -2.58 20.73 18.98
C VAL A 27 -1.37 20.29 18.14
N HIS A 28 -0.84 21.18 17.30
CA HIS A 28 0.36 20.90 16.50
C HIS A 28 1.61 20.71 17.37
N GLN A 29 1.83 21.54 18.40
CA GLN A 29 2.92 21.34 19.35
C GLN A 29 2.75 20.04 20.14
N SER A 30 1.55 19.73 20.61
CA SER A 30 1.29 18.48 21.36
C SER A 30 1.51 17.26 20.47
N ALA A 31 1.19 17.32 19.18
CA ALA A 31 1.46 16.25 18.23
C ALA A 31 2.96 16.06 18.01
N GLN A 32 3.74 17.15 17.84
CA GLN A 32 5.19 17.08 17.68
C GLN A 32 5.92 16.58 18.94
N GLU A 33 5.51 17.02 20.12
CA GLU A 33 6.08 16.53 21.40
C GLU A 33 5.74 15.05 21.63
N PHE A 34 4.55 14.63 21.20
CA PHE A 34 4.13 13.22 21.26
C PHE A 34 4.90 12.35 20.25
N GLN A 35 5.08 12.80 19.00
CA GLN A 35 5.87 12.12 17.97
C GLN A 35 7.30 11.84 18.48
N LYS A 36 7.94 12.86 19.05
CA LYS A 36 9.27 12.73 19.67
C LYS A 36 9.28 11.74 20.84
N ALA A 37 8.24 11.73 21.68
CA ALA A 37 8.12 10.78 22.78
C ALA A 37 7.86 9.35 22.27
N TYR A 38 7.13 9.19 21.18
CA TYR A 38 6.85 7.91 20.54
C TYR A 38 8.11 7.31 19.89
N GLU A 39 8.87 8.08 19.13
CA GLU A 39 10.17 7.68 18.58
C GLU A 39 11.17 7.30 19.67
N SER A 40 11.14 7.99 20.82
CA SER A 40 11.96 7.64 21.99
C SER A 40 11.53 6.34 22.68
N LYS A 41 10.29 5.89 22.51
CA LYS A 41 9.80 4.59 23.02
C LYS A 41 10.03 3.45 22.04
N LYS A 42 9.93 3.71 20.73
CA LYS A 42 10.28 2.76 19.67
C LYS A 42 11.76 2.34 19.75
N SER A 43 12.64 3.23 20.20
CA SER A 43 14.05 2.89 20.48
C SER A 43 14.25 2.09 21.77
N PHE A 44 13.30 2.13 22.71
CA PHE A 44 13.35 1.39 23.98
C PHE A 44 12.80 -0.04 23.87
N GLU A 45 11.76 -0.25 23.05
CA GLU A 45 11.27 -1.61 22.73
C GLU A 45 12.28 -2.42 21.89
N ARG A 46 13.23 -1.75 21.23
CA ARG A 46 14.34 -2.39 20.49
C ARG A 46 15.43 -2.98 21.40
N THR A 47 15.40 -2.71 22.70
CA THR A 47 16.46 -3.12 23.65
C THR A 47 16.10 -4.29 24.58
N GLU A 48 14.85 -4.77 24.62
CA GLU A 48 14.46 -5.84 25.56
C GLU A 48 14.56 -7.28 25.01
N THR A 49 15.04 -7.50 23.79
CA THR A 49 15.28 -8.87 23.24
C THR A 49 16.73 -9.29 23.10
N ASP A 50 17.72 -8.43 23.40
CA ASP A 50 19.15 -8.74 23.19
C ASP A 50 19.96 -8.79 24.50
N GLU A 51 19.40 -9.35 25.57
CA GLU A 51 20.18 -9.75 26.75
C GLU A 51 20.20 -11.28 26.92
N ALA A 52 21.03 -11.95 26.12
CA ALA A 52 21.64 -13.21 26.51
C ALA A 52 23.06 -13.35 25.93
N GLU A 53 24.02 -13.30 26.85
CA GLU A 53 25.40 -13.81 26.77
C GLU A 53 26.46 -12.94 26.08
N ALA A 54 27.10 -12.14 26.93
CA ALA A 54 28.48 -11.72 26.76
C ALA A 54 29.46 -12.87 27.10
N ASP A 55 30.39 -13.21 26.20
CA ASP A 55 31.82 -13.21 26.54
C ASP A 55 32.73 -13.34 25.29
N GLY A 56 33.75 -12.47 25.22
CA GLY A 56 35.07 -12.84 24.70
C GLY A 56 35.41 -12.64 23.21
N GLU A 57 35.92 -11.43 22.91
CA GLU A 57 37.14 -11.12 22.12
C GLU A 57 36.96 -10.16 20.93
N LYS A 58 37.51 -8.95 21.14
CA LYS A 58 37.67 -7.87 20.18
C LYS A 58 38.44 -8.31 18.93
N LYS A 59 37.84 -8.14 17.75
CA LYS A 59 38.58 -7.85 16.51
C LYS A 59 37.87 -6.79 15.66
N ALA A 60 38.60 -5.70 15.48
CA ALA A 60 38.58 -4.71 14.41
C ALA A 60 37.24 -4.36 13.76
N GLU A 61 36.73 -3.18 14.12
CA GLU A 61 35.74 -2.40 13.38
C GLU A 61 36.19 -2.18 11.92
N GLU A 62 35.49 -2.81 10.97
CA GLU A 62 35.24 -2.22 9.66
C GLU A 62 33.90 -1.48 9.74
N GLN A 63 33.90 -0.21 9.36
CA GLN A 63 32.73 0.65 9.29
C GLN A 63 31.67 0.01 8.37
N SER A 64 30.66 -0.64 8.95
CA SER A 64 29.42 -0.96 8.26
C SER A 64 28.60 0.33 8.15
N GLY A 65 28.73 1.03 7.04
CA GLY A 65 27.73 2.00 6.63
C GLY A 65 26.37 1.30 6.51
N ASP A 66 25.34 1.96 7.01
CA ASP A 66 23.93 1.55 6.97
C ASP A 66 23.58 0.92 5.61
N ARG A 67 23.37 -0.41 5.59
CA ARG A 67 22.62 -1.05 4.50
C ARG A 67 21.13 -0.85 4.80
N PRO A 68 20.30 -0.46 3.82
CA PRO A 68 18.85 -0.51 3.99
C PRO A 68 18.43 -1.94 4.36
N TYR A 69 17.44 -2.06 5.25
CA TYR A 69 16.80 -3.35 5.53
C TYR A 69 16.31 -3.97 4.21
N GLY A 70 16.65 -5.23 3.93
CA GLY A 70 16.11 -5.97 2.78
C GLY A 70 17.06 -6.18 1.57
N VAL A 71 18.31 -5.69 1.60
CA VAL A 71 19.28 -6.03 0.54
C VAL A 71 19.82 -7.44 0.78
N ILE A 72 19.26 -8.40 0.06
CA ILE A 72 19.72 -9.79 0.04
C ILE A 72 21.02 -9.87 -0.78
N GLU A 73 22.02 -10.59 -0.27
CA GLU A 73 23.29 -10.70 -1.00
C GLU A 73 23.08 -11.50 -2.30
N PRO A 74 23.64 -11.04 -3.44
CA PRO A 74 23.58 -11.77 -4.70
C PRO A 74 24.04 -13.22 -4.53
N GLY A 75 23.28 -14.17 -5.07
CA GLY A 75 23.53 -15.61 -4.97
C GLY A 75 23.00 -16.30 -3.70
N SER A 76 22.30 -15.60 -2.82
CA SER A 76 21.53 -16.24 -1.73
C SER A 76 20.08 -16.52 -2.16
N GLU A 77 19.56 -17.68 -1.75
CA GLU A 77 18.20 -18.09 -2.10
C GLU A 77 17.20 -17.22 -1.33
N TYR A 78 16.45 -16.41 -2.05
CA TYR A 78 15.38 -15.59 -1.50
C TYR A 78 14.16 -16.45 -1.16
N GLU A 79 13.78 -16.45 0.12
CA GLU A 79 12.66 -17.23 0.63
C GLU A 79 11.34 -16.45 0.51
N VAL A 80 10.41 -17.03 -0.27
CA VAL A 80 9.05 -16.52 -0.41
C VAL A 80 8.26 -16.83 0.87
N ASP A 81 7.62 -15.81 1.44
CA ASP A 81 6.74 -15.98 2.60
C ASP A 81 5.52 -16.80 2.18
N THR A 82 5.32 -17.94 2.84
CA THR A 82 4.18 -18.84 2.61
C THR A 82 3.28 -18.89 3.85
N TYR A 83 3.75 -19.51 4.94
CA TYR A 83 3.07 -19.54 6.23
C TYR A 83 4.06 -19.78 7.37
N ILE A 84 3.66 -19.43 8.60
CA ILE A 84 4.41 -19.71 9.82
C ILE A 84 3.45 -20.29 10.85
N ASP A 85 3.62 -21.58 11.16
CA ASP A 85 2.85 -22.26 12.19
C ASP A 85 3.65 -22.31 13.49
N ASN A 86 3.28 -21.45 14.43
CA ASN A 86 3.88 -21.37 15.76
C ASN A 86 2.83 -21.55 16.86
N ARG A 87 1.80 -22.35 16.58
CA ARG A 87 0.70 -22.63 17.50
C ARG A 87 1.20 -23.32 18.77
N ASP A 88 2.12 -24.28 18.64
CA ASP A 88 2.68 -25.01 19.79
C ASP A 88 3.45 -24.13 20.80
N ASN A 89 4.04 -23.02 20.37
CA ASN A 89 4.87 -22.17 21.23
C ASN A 89 4.21 -20.84 21.62
N SER A 90 3.43 -20.25 20.73
CA SER A 90 2.91 -18.88 20.89
C SER A 90 1.42 -18.75 20.60
N ASN A 91 0.73 -19.85 20.29
CA ASN A 91 -0.67 -19.85 19.83
C ASN A 91 -0.87 -18.93 18.61
N ARG A 92 0.07 -18.95 17.64
CA ARG A 92 -0.01 -18.10 16.44
C ARG A 92 0.15 -18.90 15.15
N LEU A 93 -0.68 -18.57 14.18
CA LEU A 93 -0.56 -19.03 12.79
C LEU A 93 -0.57 -17.81 11.87
N TYR A 94 0.46 -17.68 11.04
CA TYR A 94 0.53 -16.67 9.99
C TYR A 94 0.40 -17.34 8.63
N ILE A 95 -0.39 -16.77 7.73
CA ILE A 95 -0.57 -17.23 6.36
C ILE A 95 -0.37 -16.02 5.44
N TYR A 96 0.58 -16.14 4.53
CA TYR A 96 0.91 -15.12 3.54
C TYR A 96 0.55 -15.56 2.11
N ASP A 97 0.45 -16.87 1.90
CA ASP A 97 0.04 -17.52 0.67
C ASP A 97 -1.24 -18.35 0.87
N MET A 98 -2.26 -18.05 0.07
CA MET A 98 -3.59 -18.64 0.15
C MET A 98 -3.60 -20.14 -0.20
N ASP A 99 -2.55 -20.69 -0.80
CA ASP A 99 -2.38 -22.15 -0.95
C ASP A 99 -2.38 -22.87 0.41
N TYR A 100 -2.09 -22.16 1.50
CA TYR A 100 -2.03 -22.69 2.87
C TYR A 100 -3.26 -22.32 3.70
N VAL A 101 -4.29 -21.70 3.12
CA VAL A 101 -5.47 -21.24 3.86
C VAL A 101 -6.22 -22.38 4.58
N ASP A 102 -6.10 -23.62 4.09
CA ASP A 102 -6.67 -24.82 4.71
C ASP A 102 -6.12 -25.10 6.12
N LEU A 103 -4.95 -24.53 6.48
CA LEU A 103 -4.40 -24.60 7.84
C LEU A 103 -5.23 -23.77 8.84
N ALA A 104 -6.02 -22.81 8.35
CA ALA A 104 -6.82 -21.87 9.12
C ALA A 104 -8.33 -22.04 8.92
N LEU A 105 -8.80 -22.22 7.68
CA LEU A 105 -10.22 -22.19 7.33
C LEU A 105 -10.65 -23.51 6.69
N ASP A 106 -11.46 -24.30 7.41
CA ASP A 106 -11.87 -25.66 7.01
C ASP A 106 -13.14 -25.72 6.14
N PHE A 107 -13.84 -24.59 5.97
CA PHE A 107 -15.08 -24.54 5.20
C PHE A 107 -14.80 -24.43 3.71
N LYS A 108 -15.71 -25.00 2.91
CA LYS A 108 -15.59 -24.99 1.44
C LYS A 108 -15.78 -23.58 0.86
N PRO A 109 -15.17 -23.28 -0.30
CA PRO A 109 -15.45 -22.07 -1.07
C PRO A 109 -16.95 -21.83 -1.27
N LYS A 110 -17.31 -20.55 -1.24
CA LYS A 110 -18.70 -20.06 -1.28
C LYS A 110 -18.99 -19.44 -2.64
N LYS A 111 -20.27 -19.43 -3.02
CA LYS A 111 -20.73 -18.80 -4.27
C LYS A 111 -21.18 -17.37 -3.99
N LEU A 112 -21.21 -16.51 -5.00
CA LEU A 112 -21.65 -15.10 -4.91
C LEU A 112 -22.94 -14.92 -4.09
N ALA A 113 -23.94 -15.79 -4.29
CA ALA A 113 -25.19 -15.72 -3.53
C ALA A 113 -24.98 -15.78 -2.00
N ASP A 114 -24.03 -16.60 -1.52
CA ASP A 114 -23.74 -16.72 -0.09
C ASP A 114 -23.12 -15.42 0.46
N PHE A 115 -22.30 -14.72 -0.34
CA PHE A 115 -21.72 -13.41 0.03
C PHE A 115 -22.82 -12.34 0.10
N ILE A 116 -23.69 -12.29 -0.90
CA ILE A 116 -24.83 -11.36 -0.94
C ILE A 116 -25.76 -11.58 0.26
N ASP A 117 -26.02 -12.84 0.63
CA ASP A 117 -26.83 -13.18 1.79
C ASP A 117 -26.17 -12.67 3.08
N VAL A 118 -24.88 -12.95 3.29
CA VAL A 118 -24.13 -12.47 4.48
C VAL A 118 -24.13 -10.94 4.57
N ILE A 119 -23.91 -10.22 3.46
CA ILE A 119 -23.96 -8.74 3.43
C ILE A 119 -25.36 -8.24 3.84
N ASN A 120 -26.41 -8.86 3.32
CA ASN A 120 -27.78 -8.46 3.60
C ASN A 120 -28.23 -8.77 5.02
N GLU A 121 -27.75 -9.86 5.60
CA GLU A 121 -28.05 -10.30 6.96
C GLU A 121 -27.22 -9.56 8.03
N ASN A 122 -25.99 -9.14 7.71
CA ASN A 122 -25.14 -8.41 8.65
C ASN A 122 -25.74 -7.04 9.00
N SER A 123 -26.17 -6.86 10.25
CA SER A 123 -26.80 -5.63 10.74
C SER A 123 -25.82 -4.49 11.03
N LYS A 124 -24.51 -4.78 11.13
CA LYS A 124 -23.44 -3.81 11.37
C LYS A 124 -23.05 -3.05 10.10
N ILE A 125 -23.43 -3.56 8.93
CA ILE A 125 -23.28 -2.86 7.65
C ILE A 125 -24.52 -1.99 7.43
N ALA A 126 -24.35 -0.68 7.46
CA ALA A 126 -25.45 0.25 7.23
C ALA A 126 -26.08 0.04 5.85
N ARG A 127 -27.42 0.21 5.76
CA ARG A 127 -28.20 -0.05 4.54
C ARG A 127 -27.65 0.63 3.28
N LYS A 128 -27.04 1.80 3.43
CA LYS A 128 -26.48 2.57 2.31
C LYS A 128 -25.22 1.94 1.69
N PHE A 129 -24.44 1.19 2.45
CA PHE A 129 -23.21 0.54 1.96
C PHE A 129 -23.46 -0.85 1.37
N LYS A 130 -24.57 -1.52 1.73
CA LYS A 130 -24.89 -2.87 1.23
C LYS A 130 -24.94 -2.96 -0.31
N PRO A 131 -25.54 -2.01 -1.05
CA PRO A 131 -25.52 -2.04 -2.51
C PRO A 131 -24.09 -1.98 -3.07
N ILE A 132 -23.24 -1.10 -2.53
CA ILE A 132 -21.85 -0.91 -2.99
C ILE A 132 -21.04 -2.19 -2.73
N LEU A 133 -21.15 -2.77 -1.54
CA LEU A 133 -20.43 -4.01 -1.20
C LEU A 133 -20.96 -5.22 -1.98
N THR A 134 -22.25 -5.25 -2.33
CA THR A 134 -22.84 -6.27 -3.21
C THR A 134 -22.30 -6.15 -4.63
N GLU A 135 -22.18 -4.92 -5.13
CA GLU A 135 -21.59 -4.61 -6.43
C GLU A 135 -20.10 -5.01 -6.47
N TYR A 136 -19.34 -4.62 -5.44
CA TYR A 136 -17.95 -5.03 -5.24
C TYR A 136 -17.80 -6.56 -5.33
N CYS A 137 -18.59 -7.32 -4.56
CA CYS A 137 -18.56 -8.78 -4.61
C CYS A 137 -18.90 -9.31 -6.00
N THR A 138 -19.89 -8.73 -6.67
CA THR A 138 -20.28 -9.15 -8.02
C THR A 138 -19.14 -8.95 -9.01
N ARG A 139 -18.46 -7.81 -8.95
CA ARG A 139 -17.30 -7.47 -9.80
C ARG A 139 -16.11 -8.38 -9.51
N VAL A 140 -15.82 -8.67 -8.24
CA VAL A 140 -14.77 -9.61 -7.85
C VAL A 140 -15.04 -11.00 -8.45
N PHE A 141 -16.25 -11.53 -8.31
CA PHE A 141 -16.61 -12.84 -8.87
C PHE A 141 -16.56 -12.91 -10.40
N ASP A 142 -16.78 -11.79 -11.08
CA ASP A 142 -16.76 -11.70 -12.55
C ASP A 142 -15.34 -11.53 -13.10
N LYS A 143 -14.55 -10.63 -12.49
CA LYS A 143 -13.23 -10.22 -13.00
C LYS A 143 -12.06 -11.01 -12.40
N SER A 144 -12.23 -11.59 -11.20
CA SER A 144 -11.18 -12.28 -10.45
C SER A 144 -11.66 -13.66 -9.94
N PRO A 145 -12.05 -14.60 -10.82
CA PRO A 145 -12.69 -15.86 -10.43
C PRO A 145 -11.76 -16.85 -9.70
N ASP A 146 -10.44 -16.68 -9.80
CA ASP A 146 -9.43 -17.61 -9.29
C ASP A 146 -8.86 -17.22 -7.91
N ILE A 147 -9.43 -16.20 -7.26
CA ILE A 147 -8.95 -15.73 -5.96
C ILE A 147 -9.60 -16.50 -4.80
N GLU A 148 -8.86 -16.65 -3.70
CA GLU A 148 -9.34 -17.30 -2.48
C GLU A 148 -10.19 -16.34 -1.64
N LEU A 149 -11.50 -16.61 -1.58
CA LEU A 149 -12.48 -15.73 -0.95
C LEU A 149 -12.93 -16.17 0.45
N ARG A 150 -12.42 -17.28 0.99
CA ARG A 150 -12.75 -17.74 2.35
C ARG A 150 -12.40 -16.71 3.43
N PRO A 151 -11.23 -16.04 3.41
CA PRO A 151 -10.94 -14.96 4.35
C PRO A 151 -12.00 -13.85 4.28
N PHE A 152 -12.33 -13.38 3.08
CA PHE A 152 -13.36 -12.36 2.89
C PHE A 152 -14.73 -12.79 3.43
N TYR A 153 -15.18 -14.01 3.10
CA TYR A 153 -16.46 -14.53 3.57
C TYR A 153 -16.53 -14.59 5.10
N ARG A 154 -15.41 -14.89 5.76
CA ARG A 154 -15.31 -14.85 7.22
C ARG A 154 -15.49 -13.42 7.71
N ASN A 155 -14.69 -12.49 7.22
CA ASN A 155 -14.69 -11.08 7.66
C ASN A 155 -16.08 -10.44 7.49
N LEU A 156 -16.75 -10.71 6.36
CA LEU A 156 -18.10 -10.17 6.07
C LEU A 156 -19.17 -10.52 7.11
N LYS A 157 -19.02 -11.62 7.86
CA LYS A 157 -19.99 -12.00 8.90
C LYS A 157 -20.05 -11.00 10.04
N ASP A 158 -18.90 -10.40 10.36
CA ASP A 158 -18.76 -9.49 11.48
C ASP A 158 -18.38 -8.08 11.09
N LEU A 159 -18.12 -7.83 9.80
CA LEU A 159 -17.77 -6.54 9.23
C LEU A 159 -18.72 -5.44 9.69
N GLU A 160 -18.17 -4.36 10.22
CA GLU A 160 -18.86 -3.12 10.54
C GLU A 160 -18.31 -1.98 9.67
N VAL A 161 -19.19 -1.22 9.03
CA VAL A 161 -18.80 -0.02 8.27
C VAL A 161 -19.21 1.20 9.07
N ILE A 162 -18.23 1.89 9.64
CA ILE A 162 -18.38 2.99 10.59
C ILE A 162 -18.18 4.31 9.86
N GLU A 163 -19.21 5.15 9.93
CA GLU A 163 -19.09 6.55 9.53
C GLU A 163 -18.47 7.36 10.67
N CYS A 164 -17.38 8.06 10.38
CA CYS A 164 -16.61 8.82 11.36
C CYS A 164 -16.30 10.24 10.88
N THR A 165 -15.91 11.09 11.81
CA THR A 165 -15.27 12.38 11.53
C THR A 165 -13.79 12.20 11.21
N ASP A 166 -13.17 13.20 10.58
CA ASP A 166 -11.72 13.23 10.36
C ASP A 166 -10.92 13.02 11.65
N GLN A 167 -11.39 13.58 12.79
CA GLN A 167 -10.74 13.40 14.09
C GLN A 167 -10.87 11.99 14.67
N GLU A 168 -11.94 11.27 14.33
CA GLU A 168 -12.12 9.89 14.73
C GLU A 168 -11.30 8.97 13.84
N LEU A 169 -11.25 9.23 12.53
CA LEU A 169 -10.37 8.51 11.60
C LEU A 169 -8.91 8.67 12.00
N LEU A 170 -8.44 9.90 12.28
CA LEU A 170 -7.08 10.18 12.73
C LEU A 170 -6.69 9.42 14.00
N LYS A 171 -7.63 9.14 14.92
CA LYS A 171 -7.35 8.36 16.14
C LYS A 171 -7.14 6.87 15.85
N VAL A 172 -7.71 6.40 14.75
CA VAL A 172 -7.59 5.00 14.30
C VAL A 172 -6.32 4.86 13.44
N THR A 173 -6.10 5.77 12.50
CA THR A 173 -5.05 5.68 11.48
C THR A 173 -3.73 6.28 11.91
N TRP A 174 -3.79 7.28 12.81
CA TRP A 174 -2.66 8.16 13.15
C TRP A 174 -2.09 8.91 11.95
N ASP A 175 -2.89 9.04 10.88
CA ASP A 175 -2.52 9.70 9.64
C ASP A 175 -3.59 10.74 9.27
N THR A 176 -3.14 11.98 9.05
CA THR A 176 -3.99 13.11 8.65
C THR A 176 -4.44 13.05 7.19
N ASN A 177 -3.77 12.24 6.37
CA ASN A 177 -4.05 12.09 4.94
C ASN A 177 -5.00 10.92 4.65
N SER A 178 -5.28 10.08 5.65
CA SER A 178 -6.18 8.94 5.50
C SER A 178 -7.62 9.39 5.15
N CYS A 179 -8.19 8.76 4.13
CA CYS A 179 -9.58 8.96 3.70
C CYS A 179 -10.50 7.78 4.08
N GLY A 180 -9.91 6.67 4.50
CA GLY A 180 -10.56 5.43 4.90
C GLY A 180 -9.56 4.50 5.59
N CYS A 181 -10.05 3.51 6.33
CA CYS A 181 -9.19 2.51 6.96
C CYS A 181 -9.94 1.23 7.33
N TYR A 182 -9.40 0.08 6.90
CA TYR A 182 -9.78 -1.24 7.42
C TYR A 182 -8.92 -1.65 8.62
N VAL A 183 -9.58 -1.84 9.76
CA VAL A 183 -9.00 -2.36 11.00
C VAL A 183 -9.26 -3.87 11.06
N ARG A 184 -8.29 -4.63 10.58
CA ARG A 184 -8.37 -6.08 10.31
C ARG A 184 -8.54 -7.00 11.53
N ASP A 185 -8.19 -6.54 12.73
CA ASP A 185 -8.40 -7.29 13.99
C ASP A 185 -9.76 -7.04 14.62
N GLU A 186 -10.49 -6.03 14.15
CA GLU A 186 -11.84 -5.70 14.60
C GLU A 186 -12.92 -5.95 13.54
N ASP A 187 -12.53 -6.31 12.31
CA ASP A 187 -13.39 -6.38 11.14
C ASP A 187 -14.19 -5.07 10.96
N LYS A 188 -13.49 -3.92 10.97
CA LYS A 188 -14.11 -2.59 10.87
C LYS A 188 -13.53 -1.76 9.74
N ILE A 189 -14.40 -1.14 8.95
CA ILE A 189 -14.03 -0.14 7.95
C ILE A 189 -14.49 1.22 8.45
N TYR A 190 -13.57 2.15 8.61
CA TYR A 190 -13.83 3.55 8.97
C TYR A 190 -13.86 4.40 7.70
N VAL A 191 -14.92 5.18 7.54
CA VAL A 191 -15.14 6.06 6.39
C VAL A 191 -15.73 7.40 6.81
N LEU A 192 -15.39 8.46 6.09
CA LEU A 192 -15.80 9.82 6.43
C LEU A 192 -17.32 10.04 6.21
N LYS A 193 -18.02 10.45 7.26
CA LYS A 193 -19.50 10.60 7.27
C LYS A 193 -20.04 11.68 6.33
N ASP A 194 -19.21 12.66 5.98
CA ASP A 194 -19.60 13.85 5.21
C ASP A 194 -19.28 13.70 3.70
N LYS A 195 -19.02 12.47 3.23
CA LYS A 195 -18.65 12.14 1.84
C LYS A 195 -19.76 11.44 1.04
N GLU A 196 -19.65 11.52 -0.29
CA GLU A 196 -20.56 10.88 -1.24
C GLU A 196 -19.86 9.71 -1.96
N TYR A 197 -20.31 8.50 -1.66
CA TYR A 197 -19.76 7.23 -2.13
C TYR A 197 -20.45 6.76 -3.42
N GLU A 198 -20.43 7.60 -4.45
CA GLU A 198 -21.05 7.33 -5.75
C GLU A 198 -20.00 6.95 -6.81
N GLU A 199 -20.37 6.08 -7.75
CA GLU A 199 -19.46 5.66 -8.83
C GLU A 199 -18.84 6.86 -9.56
N GLY A 200 -17.52 6.83 -9.76
CA GLY A 200 -16.77 7.94 -10.35
C GLY A 200 -16.29 9.01 -9.35
N THR A 201 -16.53 8.85 -8.04
CA THR A 201 -15.93 9.73 -7.02
C THR A 201 -14.69 9.10 -6.37
N TRP A 202 -13.78 9.95 -5.88
CA TRP A 202 -12.65 9.53 -5.05
C TRP A 202 -13.10 8.70 -3.84
N ASP A 203 -14.16 9.13 -3.16
CA ASP A 203 -14.64 8.44 -1.96
C ASP A 203 -15.19 7.04 -2.29
N TYR A 204 -15.75 6.81 -3.49
CA TYR A 204 -16.11 5.48 -3.97
C TYR A 204 -14.89 4.58 -4.19
N GLN A 205 -13.79 5.14 -4.73
CA GLN A 205 -12.51 4.44 -4.81
C GLN A 205 -12.00 4.04 -3.43
N VAL A 206 -12.03 4.95 -2.46
CA VAL A 206 -11.64 4.66 -1.06
C VAL A 206 -12.42 3.47 -0.50
N LEU A 207 -13.74 3.38 -0.74
CA LEU A 207 -14.50 2.20 -0.29
C LEU A 207 -14.04 0.90 -0.93
N TYR A 208 -13.80 0.90 -2.25
CA TYR A 208 -13.30 -0.29 -2.94
C TYR A 208 -11.90 -0.68 -2.47
N HIS A 209 -11.06 0.30 -2.14
CA HIS A 209 -9.75 0.11 -1.52
C HIS A 209 -9.87 -0.62 -0.18
N GLU A 210 -10.70 -0.11 0.74
CA GLU A 210 -10.89 -0.75 2.06
C GLU A 210 -11.58 -2.11 1.98
N PHE A 211 -12.50 -2.29 1.02
CA PHE A 211 -13.09 -3.61 0.76
C PHE A 211 -12.05 -4.61 0.26
N SER A 212 -11.04 -4.16 -0.49
CA SER A 212 -9.95 -5.01 -1.00
C SER A 212 -8.98 -5.42 0.10
N HIS A 213 -8.70 -4.52 1.05
CA HIS A 213 -8.05 -4.91 2.31
C HIS A 213 -8.86 -5.96 3.07
N CYS A 214 -10.17 -5.74 3.25
CA CYS A 214 -11.07 -6.69 3.92
C CYS A 214 -11.22 -8.02 3.18
N LEU A 215 -11.06 -8.03 1.86
CA LEU A 215 -11.12 -9.24 1.04
C LEU A 215 -9.93 -10.16 1.32
N ARG A 216 -8.77 -9.56 1.56
CA ARG A 216 -7.48 -10.25 1.54
C ARG A 216 -6.92 -10.52 2.93
N ASP A 217 -7.09 -9.57 3.85
CA ASP A 217 -6.51 -9.63 5.19
C ASP A 217 -7.54 -10.11 6.23
N SER A 218 -7.13 -10.99 7.14
CA SER A 218 -8.00 -11.50 8.20
C SER A 218 -7.21 -11.81 9.47
N ILE A 219 -7.63 -11.27 10.61
CA ILE A 219 -7.04 -11.57 11.92
C ILE A 219 -8.13 -12.03 12.88
N TYR A 220 -7.93 -13.18 13.51
CA TYR A 220 -8.92 -13.72 14.45
C TYR A 220 -8.35 -14.73 15.43
N GLU A 221 -9.11 -15.05 16.47
CA GLU A 221 -8.85 -16.16 17.37
C GLU A 221 -9.72 -17.36 16.96
N ASP A 222 -9.10 -18.52 16.76
CA ASP A 222 -9.80 -19.77 16.41
C ASP A 222 -10.43 -20.45 17.65
N GLU A 223 -11.11 -21.58 17.44
CA GLU A 223 -11.81 -22.31 18.52
C GLU A 223 -10.87 -22.84 19.61
N ASP A 224 -9.59 -23.03 19.28
CA ASP A 224 -8.54 -23.52 20.18
C ASP A 224 -7.77 -22.39 20.88
N GLY A 225 -8.13 -21.13 20.62
CA GLY A 225 -7.48 -19.94 21.19
C GLY A 225 -6.21 -19.51 20.46
N ASN A 226 -5.96 -20.01 19.24
CA ASN A 226 -4.85 -19.54 18.41
C ASN A 226 -5.23 -18.26 17.68
N ARG A 227 -4.31 -17.29 17.70
CA ARG A 227 -4.40 -16.10 16.86
C ARG A 227 -3.92 -16.44 15.45
N VAL A 228 -4.85 -16.42 14.50
CA VAL A 228 -4.60 -16.58 13.07
C VAL A 228 -4.45 -15.20 12.43
N SER A 229 -3.49 -15.04 11.53
CA SER A 229 -3.27 -13.82 10.75
C SER A 229 -3.00 -14.19 9.29
N ILE A 230 -3.96 -13.87 8.42
CA ILE A 230 -3.87 -14.00 6.97
C ILE A 230 -3.58 -12.60 6.42
N GLN A 231 -2.47 -12.38 5.73
CA GLN A 231 -2.05 -11.03 5.31
C GLN A 231 -1.06 -11.00 4.13
N PHE A 232 -0.91 -9.84 3.47
CA PHE A 232 -0.08 -9.70 2.25
C PHE A 232 1.39 -9.54 2.55
N MET A 233 1.61 -8.65 3.50
CA MET A 233 2.93 -8.24 3.93
C MET A 233 3.52 -9.37 4.77
N GLY A 234 4.60 -9.93 4.27
CA GLY A 234 5.32 -11.05 4.88
C GLY A 234 6.24 -10.61 6.02
N LEU A 235 6.99 -11.56 6.58
CA LEU A 235 8.08 -11.23 7.51
C LEU A 235 9.34 -10.80 6.76
N ASN A 236 9.60 -11.43 5.62
CA ASN A 236 10.84 -11.21 4.86
C ASN A 236 10.83 -9.90 4.07
N TYR A 237 9.65 -9.30 3.85
CA TYR A 237 9.53 -7.97 3.27
C TYR A 237 8.27 -7.26 3.74
N TYR A 238 8.46 -6.04 4.24
CA TYR A 238 7.41 -5.17 4.76
C TYR A 238 7.54 -3.79 4.12
N ASP A 239 6.56 -3.44 3.29
CA ASP A 239 6.53 -2.19 2.53
C ASP A 239 5.09 -1.70 2.35
N ILE A 240 4.73 -0.64 3.07
CA ILE A 240 3.35 -0.14 3.09
C ILE A 240 2.98 0.54 1.76
N PRO A 241 3.73 1.53 1.24
CA PRO A 241 3.32 2.25 0.03
C PRO A 241 3.12 1.35 -1.19
N ASN A 242 4.02 0.38 -1.41
CA ASN A 242 3.87 -0.54 -2.54
C ASN A 242 2.70 -1.53 -2.32
N ALA A 243 2.45 -1.96 -1.08
CA ALA A 243 1.30 -2.82 -0.76
C ALA A 243 -0.02 -2.08 -0.98
N GLU A 244 -0.11 -0.84 -0.54
CA GLU A 244 -1.27 0.01 -0.72
C GLU A 244 -1.48 0.35 -2.20
N ALA A 245 -0.44 0.63 -2.97
CA ALA A 245 -0.54 0.85 -4.41
C ALA A 245 -1.08 -0.38 -5.16
N LEU A 246 -0.60 -1.58 -4.84
CA LEU A 246 -1.15 -2.82 -5.40
C LEU A 246 -2.62 -3.06 -4.99
N ASN A 247 -2.99 -2.74 -3.74
CA ASN A 247 -4.38 -2.78 -3.29
C ASN A 247 -5.26 -1.80 -4.09
N SER A 248 -4.79 -0.57 -4.28
CA SER A 248 -5.49 0.45 -5.07
C SER A 248 -5.69 -0.01 -6.51
N LEU A 249 -4.66 -0.59 -7.13
CA LEU A 249 -4.73 -1.14 -8.48
C LEU A 249 -5.74 -2.29 -8.58
N PHE A 250 -5.75 -3.20 -7.61
CA PHE A 250 -6.78 -4.25 -7.55
C PHE A 250 -8.18 -3.63 -7.43
N ALA A 251 -8.36 -2.68 -6.51
CA ALA A 251 -9.63 -2.00 -6.27
C ALA A 251 -10.19 -1.32 -7.54
N VAL A 252 -9.37 -0.53 -8.24
CA VAL A 252 -9.83 0.17 -9.47
C VAL A 252 -9.96 -0.77 -10.67
N SER A 253 -9.24 -1.89 -10.72
CA SER A 253 -9.40 -2.90 -11.78
C SER A 253 -10.82 -3.49 -11.83
N LEU A 254 -11.55 -3.40 -10.71
CA LEU A 254 -12.93 -3.85 -10.62
C LEU A 254 -13.91 -2.89 -11.29
N PHE A 255 -13.53 -1.63 -11.58
CA PHE A 255 -14.41 -0.66 -12.23
C PHE A 255 -14.66 -0.97 -13.70
N ASP A 256 -15.80 -0.51 -14.22
CA ASP A 256 -16.17 -0.66 -15.64
C ASP A 256 -15.70 0.53 -16.49
N TYR A 257 -14.86 1.38 -15.91
CA TYR A 257 -14.24 2.54 -16.53
C TYR A 257 -12.75 2.60 -16.16
N GLU A 258 -11.98 3.33 -16.96
CA GLU A 258 -10.57 3.59 -16.68
C GLU A 258 -10.45 4.65 -15.57
N GLU A 259 -9.84 4.29 -14.45
CA GLU A 259 -9.48 5.20 -13.37
C GLU A 259 -7.97 5.49 -13.44
N LYS A 260 -7.61 6.78 -13.40
CA LYS A 260 -6.20 7.23 -13.51
C LYS A 260 -5.73 7.93 -12.26
N ASP A 261 -6.64 8.59 -11.54
CA ASP A 261 -6.36 9.22 -10.27
C ASP A 261 -6.47 8.13 -9.19
N ILE A 262 -5.34 7.58 -8.78
CA ILE A 262 -5.26 6.39 -7.93
C ILE A 262 -4.44 6.74 -6.71
N ALA A 263 -4.91 6.34 -5.53
CA ALA A 263 -4.15 6.50 -4.29
C ALA A 263 -2.71 5.96 -4.43
N TYR A 264 -1.75 6.63 -3.78
CA TYR A 264 -0.31 6.36 -3.93
C TYR A 264 0.16 6.59 -5.39
N GLN A 265 -0.21 7.73 -5.97
CA GLN A 265 -0.20 8.00 -7.42
C GLN A 265 1.07 7.54 -8.14
N PHE A 266 2.28 7.93 -7.70
CA PHE A 266 3.51 7.51 -8.37
C PHE A 266 3.72 5.98 -8.31
N GLN A 267 3.54 5.39 -7.13
CA GLN A 267 3.70 3.95 -6.91
C GLN A 267 2.65 3.16 -7.71
N SER A 268 1.40 3.63 -7.73
CA SER A 268 0.31 3.04 -8.51
C SER A 268 0.56 3.14 -10.02
N ASN A 269 1.02 4.29 -10.52
CA ASN A 269 1.39 4.45 -11.93
C ASN A 269 2.55 3.51 -12.31
N ALA A 270 3.59 3.45 -11.48
CA ALA A 270 4.74 2.57 -11.68
C ALA A 270 4.33 1.10 -11.71
N HIS A 271 3.56 0.64 -10.72
CA HIS A 271 3.08 -0.74 -10.67
C HIS A 271 2.10 -1.06 -11.79
N GLN A 272 1.26 -0.13 -12.25
CA GLN A 272 0.41 -0.35 -13.41
C GLN A 272 1.24 -0.65 -14.66
N ILE A 273 2.31 0.11 -14.91
CA ILE A 273 3.23 -0.10 -16.03
C ILE A 273 3.97 -1.44 -15.89
N ILE A 274 4.48 -1.73 -14.69
CA ILE A 274 5.18 -2.99 -14.39
C ILE A 274 4.28 -4.20 -14.65
N LEU A 275 3.07 -4.21 -14.09
CA LEU A 275 2.10 -5.29 -14.24
C LEU A 275 1.64 -5.45 -15.68
N GLU A 276 1.48 -4.36 -16.41
CA GLU A 276 1.21 -4.42 -17.85
C GLU A 276 2.33 -5.12 -18.59
N CYS A 277 3.59 -4.94 -18.18
CA CYS A 277 4.73 -5.56 -18.83
C CYS A 277 4.81 -7.08 -18.56
N MET A 278 4.59 -7.48 -17.31
CA MET A 278 4.69 -8.86 -16.84
C MET A 278 3.67 -9.80 -17.51
N ASP A 279 4.10 -11.04 -17.75
CA ASP A 279 3.24 -12.13 -18.23
C ASP A 279 3.14 -13.30 -17.22
N ASN A 280 3.83 -13.20 -16.09
CA ASN A 280 3.93 -14.20 -15.03
C ASN A 280 3.30 -13.75 -13.69
N TYR A 281 2.61 -12.61 -13.66
CA TYR A 281 1.92 -12.10 -12.48
C TYR A 281 0.68 -11.29 -12.87
N THR A 282 -0.39 -11.44 -12.10
CA THR A 282 -1.67 -10.76 -12.27
C THR A 282 -2.18 -10.18 -10.95
N LEU A 283 -3.21 -9.34 -11.01
CA LEU A 283 -3.86 -8.83 -9.80
C LEU A 283 -4.60 -9.94 -8.99
N ASN A 284 -4.86 -11.12 -9.57
CA ASN A 284 -5.32 -12.27 -8.79
C ASN A 284 -4.19 -12.83 -7.91
N ASP A 285 -2.95 -12.82 -8.40
CA ASP A 285 -1.78 -13.23 -7.64
C ASP A 285 -1.52 -12.29 -6.45
N TYR A 286 -1.82 -10.99 -6.61
CA TYR A 286 -1.79 -10.04 -5.49
C TYR A 286 -2.70 -10.47 -4.33
N VAL A 287 -3.90 -10.95 -4.62
CA VAL A 287 -4.82 -11.43 -3.59
C VAL A 287 -4.32 -12.73 -2.97
N ASN A 288 -3.82 -13.65 -3.79
CA ASN A 288 -3.53 -15.02 -3.37
C ASN A 288 -2.14 -15.19 -2.75
N HIS A 289 -1.17 -14.37 -3.08
CA HIS A 289 0.23 -14.58 -2.70
C HIS A 289 0.82 -13.38 -1.98
N SER A 290 1.97 -13.59 -1.34
CA SER A 290 2.67 -12.62 -0.52
C SER A 290 3.40 -11.55 -1.35
N MET A 291 3.78 -10.44 -0.71
CA MET A 291 4.60 -9.41 -1.37
C MET A 291 5.96 -9.97 -1.83
N THR A 292 6.48 -10.97 -1.12
CA THR A 292 7.74 -11.63 -1.49
C THR A 292 7.58 -12.55 -2.68
N TYR A 293 6.39 -13.11 -2.91
CA TYR A 293 6.06 -13.76 -4.19
C TYR A 293 6.05 -12.76 -5.35
N TYR A 294 5.48 -11.58 -5.17
CA TYR A 294 5.52 -10.52 -6.20
C TYR A 294 6.95 -10.12 -6.57
N ALA A 295 7.80 -9.86 -5.57
CA ALA A 295 9.22 -9.58 -5.79
C ALA A 295 9.93 -10.74 -6.54
N LYS A 296 9.62 -11.99 -6.19
CA LYS A 296 10.17 -13.16 -6.89
C LYS A 296 9.73 -13.23 -8.35
N GLN A 297 8.47 -12.89 -8.66
CA GLN A 297 7.98 -12.85 -10.03
C GLN A 297 8.62 -11.73 -10.85
N LEU A 298 8.89 -10.57 -10.23
CA LEU A 298 9.64 -9.48 -10.86
C LEU A 298 11.06 -9.89 -11.24
N ASP A 299 11.80 -10.49 -10.31
CA ASP A 299 13.15 -11.02 -10.59
C ASP A 299 13.12 -12.10 -11.67
N THR A 300 12.12 -12.99 -11.62
CA THR A 300 11.96 -14.06 -12.62
C THR A 300 11.70 -13.50 -14.01
N TYR A 301 10.85 -12.48 -14.12
CA TYR A 301 10.54 -11.83 -15.40
C TYR A 301 11.76 -11.09 -15.96
N ASN A 302 12.46 -10.33 -15.13
CA ASN A 302 13.62 -9.55 -15.54
C ASN A 302 14.93 -10.34 -15.64
N GLN A 303 14.94 -11.60 -15.19
CA GLN A 303 16.13 -12.46 -15.06
C GLN A 303 17.18 -11.88 -14.11
N ASP A 304 16.70 -11.22 -13.05
CA ASP A 304 17.53 -10.61 -12.02
C ASP A 304 17.82 -11.58 -10.86
N ASP A 305 18.83 -11.25 -10.07
CA ASP A 305 19.21 -11.96 -8.84
C ASP A 305 18.93 -11.08 -7.63
N ASN A 306 17.71 -11.18 -7.08
CA ASN A 306 17.22 -10.45 -5.90
C ASN A 306 17.26 -8.92 -6.04
N TYR A 307 17.09 -8.40 -7.26
CA TYR A 307 17.14 -6.95 -7.51
C TYR A 307 15.78 -6.27 -7.29
N ALA A 308 14.69 -6.99 -7.53
CA ALA A 308 13.33 -6.47 -7.36
C ALA A 308 13.09 -5.86 -5.97
N LEU A 309 13.59 -6.48 -4.91
CA LEU A 309 13.48 -5.94 -3.54
C LEU A 309 14.21 -4.60 -3.36
N THR A 310 15.35 -4.42 -4.04
CA THR A 310 16.06 -3.15 -4.04
C THR A 310 15.21 -2.07 -4.72
N ILE A 311 14.59 -2.40 -5.85
CA ILE A 311 13.70 -1.47 -6.56
C ILE A 311 12.48 -1.11 -5.72
N LEU A 312 11.78 -2.10 -5.15
CA LEU A 312 10.63 -1.87 -4.29
C LEU A 312 10.99 -1.02 -3.07
N SER A 313 12.12 -1.31 -2.42
CA SER A 313 12.61 -0.52 -1.28
C SER A 313 12.91 0.92 -1.68
N LEU A 314 13.51 1.16 -2.85
CA LEU A 314 13.76 2.51 -3.37
C LEU A 314 12.45 3.25 -3.69
N MET A 315 11.42 2.57 -4.20
CA MET A 315 10.10 3.17 -4.42
C MET A 315 9.45 3.61 -3.10
N ASN A 316 9.61 2.84 -2.03
CA ASN A 316 9.21 3.23 -0.68
C ASN A 316 10.05 4.40 -0.16
N GLU A 317 11.38 4.36 -0.29
CA GLU A 317 12.24 5.48 0.13
C GLU A 317 11.88 6.79 -0.60
N GLN A 318 11.54 6.73 -1.90
CA GLN A 318 11.10 7.89 -2.65
C GLN A 318 9.75 8.43 -2.16
N TYR A 319 8.81 7.54 -1.81
CA TYR A 319 7.55 7.93 -1.20
C TYR A 319 7.78 8.69 0.12
N GLU A 320 8.67 8.17 0.96
CA GLU A 320 8.99 8.75 2.27
C GLU A 320 9.73 10.07 2.14
N ASP A 321 10.67 10.20 1.20
CA ASP A 321 11.39 11.45 0.90
C ASP A 321 10.43 12.56 0.44
N TYR A 322 9.37 12.22 -0.31
CA TYR A 322 8.31 13.16 -0.66
C TYR A 322 7.45 13.59 0.55
N HIS A 323 7.18 12.70 1.51
CA HIS A 323 6.32 13.00 2.67
C HIS A 323 7.07 13.58 3.88
N ASP A 324 8.40 13.57 3.87
CA ASP A 324 9.25 14.02 4.96
C ASP A 324 10.12 15.20 4.51
N ASP A 325 9.63 16.43 4.77
CA ASP A 325 10.34 17.69 4.49
C ASP A 325 11.75 17.76 5.12
N SER A 326 12.12 16.86 6.03
CA SER A 326 13.46 16.79 6.61
C SER A 326 14.47 15.98 5.79
N ARG A 327 13.99 15.25 4.77
CA ARG A 327 14.81 14.47 3.83
C ARG A 327 15.03 15.28 2.55
N GLU A 328 16.24 15.20 2.02
CA GLU A 328 16.62 15.83 0.74
C GLU A 328 17.61 14.90 0.02
N ASN A 329 17.16 13.69 -0.33
CA ASN A 329 18.02 12.79 -1.09
C ASN A 329 18.23 13.32 -2.53
N PRO A 330 19.45 13.20 -3.08
CA PRO A 330 19.67 13.57 -4.47
C PRO A 330 18.91 12.61 -5.39
N GLN A 331 18.25 13.14 -6.41
CA GLN A 331 17.42 12.37 -7.36
C GLN A 331 18.13 11.17 -8.00
N SER A 332 19.46 11.21 -8.11
CA SER A 332 20.26 10.09 -8.60
C SER A 332 20.15 8.80 -7.76
N VAL A 333 19.69 8.90 -6.51
CA VAL A 333 19.39 7.72 -5.67
C VAL A 333 18.23 6.90 -6.26
N TYR A 334 17.27 7.57 -6.91
CA TYR A 334 16.04 6.95 -7.43
C TYR A 334 16.12 6.56 -8.91
N TYR A 335 17.22 6.90 -9.59
CA TYR A 335 17.45 6.50 -10.99
C TYR A 335 17.30 4.99 -11.25
N PRO A 336 17.72 4.08 -10.35
CA PRO A 336 17.44 2.66 -10.51
C PRO A 336 15.96 2.32 -10.73
N ILE A 337 15.03 3.04 -10.09
CA ILE A 337 13.58 2.84 -10.30
C ILE A 337 13.21 3.20 -11.74
N TYR A 338 13.69 4.35 -12.20
CA TYR A 338 13.39 4.90 -13.52
C TYR A 338 13.94 4.01 -14.62
N ASP A 339 15.19 3.56 -14.46
CA ASP A 339 15.85 2.63 -15.37
C ASP A 339 15.12 1.29 -15.43
N TYR A 340 14.69 0.76 -14.28
CA TYR A 340 13.99 -0.52 -14.19
C TYR A 340 12.65 -0.50 -14.94
N ILE A 341 11.81 0.50 -14.69
CA ILE A 341 10.51 0.65 -15.35
C ILE A 341 10.70 0.94 -16.85
N SER A 342 11.66 1.80 -17.19
CA SER A 342 12.01 2.12 -18.59
C SER A 342 12.42 0.87 -19.35
N LYS A 343 13.32 0.06 -18.77
CA LYS A 343 13.77 -1.19 -19.38
C LYS A 343 12.60 -2.10 -19.69
N MET A 344 11.75 -2.37 -18.68
CA MET A 344 10.60 -3.27 -18.83
C MET A 344 9.65 -2.81 -19.95
N TYR A 345 9.37 -1.51 -20.01
CA TYR A 345 8.46 -0.95 -21.00
C TYR A 345 9.06 -0.93 -22.41
N LEU A 346 10.32 -0.51 -22.53
CA LEU A 346 11.03 -0.49 -23.81
C LEU A 346 11.22 -1.90 -24.37
N ASP A 347 11.59 -2.88 -23.55
CA ASP A 347 11.72 -4.29 -23.96
C ASP A 347 10.40 -4.85 -24.51
N LYS A 348 9.27 -4.36 -24.03
CA LYS A 348 7.94 -4.79 -24.48
C LYS A 348 7.48 -4.12 -25.75
N TYR A 349 7.73 -2.81 -25.87
CA TYR A 349 7.08 -1.97 -26.89
C TYR A 349 8.00 -1.48 -28.00
N VAL A 350 9.32 -1.48 -27.80
CA VAL A 350 10.27 -1.09 -28.83
C VAL A 350 10.79 -2.30 -29.57
N THR A 351 10.79 -2.22 -30.91
CA THR A 351 11.28 -3.29 -31.78
C THR A 351 12.48 -2.82 -32.59
N ALA A 352 13.31 -3.77 -33.03
CA ALA A 352 14.57 -3.50 -33.72
C ALA A 352 14.42 -2.75 -35.08
N ASP A 353 13.21 -2.62 -35.61
CA ASP A 353 12.89 -1.88 -36.83
C ASP A 353 12.38 -0.46 -36.57
N MET A 354 12.12 -0.09 -35.31
CA MET A 354 11.74 1.27 -34.95
C MET A 354 12.90 2.23 -35.11
N SER A 355 12.61 3.41 -35.65
CA SER A 355 13.50 4.55 -35.60
C SER A 355 13.59 5.14 -34.18
N TYR A 356 14.62 5.95 -33.93
CA TYR A 356 14.77 6.66 -32.66
C TYR A 356 13.55 7.53 -32.33
N ASP A 357 12.98 8.22 -33.33
CA ASP A 357 11.78 9.05 -33.12
C ASP A 357 10.57 8.20 -32.68
N GLU A 358 10.40 6.99 -33.24
CA GLU A 358 9.34 6.06 -32.84
C GLU A 358 9.59 5.50 -31.43
N ALA A 359 10.83 5.13 -31.10
CA ALA A 359 11.19 4.69 -29.75
C ALA A 359 10.99 5.82 -28.71
N LYS A 360 11.27 7.07 -29.10
CA LYS A 360 11.01 8.25 -28.27
C LYS A 360 9.52 8.45 -28.03
N GLU A 361 8.66 8.26 -29.04
CA GLU A 361 7.21 8.30 -28.84
C GLU A 361 6.72 7.24 -27.84
N VAL A 362 7.33 6.05 -27.82
CA VAL A 362 7.06 5.01 -26.81
C VAL A 362 7.46 5.48 -25.41
N MET A 363 8.66 6.08 -25.26
CA MET A 363 9.11 6.66 -23.99
C MET A 363 8.20 7.81 -23.51
N ASP A 364 7.77 8.68 -24.42
CA ASP A 364 6.84 9.78 -24.12
C ASP A 364 5.52 9.24 -23.55
N GLN A 365 4.96 8.18 -24.17
CA GLN A 365 3.73 7.53 -23.70
C GLN A 365 3.90 6.91 -22.31
N MET A 366 5.04 6.26 -22.05
CA MET A 366 5.35 5.72 -20.72
C MET A 366 5.41 6.83 -19.68
N LEU A 367 6.13 7.93 -19.97
CA LEU A 367 6.30 9.06 -19.07
C LEU A 367 4.99 9.77 -18.77
N ASP A 368 4.13 9.94 -19.77
CA ASP A 368 2.81 10.55 -19.59
C ASP A 368 1.93 9.74 -18.61
N ARG A 369 2.10 8.42 -18.59
CA ARG A 369 1.40 7.52 -17.65
C ARG A 369 2.07 7.49 -16.28
N LEU A 370 3.40 7.35 -16.24
CA LEU A 370 4.18 7.26 -15.02
C LEU A 370 4.01 8.52 -14.15
N LEU A 371 3.98 9.69 -14.80
CA LEU A 371 3.95 11.00 -14.14
C LEU A 371 2.55 11.61 -14.08
N PHE A 372 1.50 10.88 -14.44
CA PHE A 372 0.13 11.36 -14.34
C PHE A 372 -0.20 11.71 -12.88
N ASP A 373 -0.58 12.98 -12.67
CA ASP A 373 -0.96 13.56 -11.37
C ASP A 373 0.08 13.37 -10.23
N VAL A 374 1.34 13.11 -10.59
CA VAL A 374 2.43 13.02 -9.60
C VAL A 374 2.83 14.44 -9.16
N PRO A 375 2.85 14.73 -7.85
CA PRO A 375 3.24 16.04 -7.33
C PRO A 375 4.65 16.46 -7.76
N GLU A 376 4.87 17.76 -8.01
CA GLU A 376 6.18 18.30 -8.43
C GLU A 376 7.27 18.10 -7.35
N GLU A 377 6.84 17.93 -6.10
CA GLU A 377 7.65 17.68 -4.90
C GLU A 377 8.35 16.31 -4.92
N TYR A 378 7.90 15.35 -5.75
CA TYR A 378 8.70 14.14 -6.02
C TYR A 378 10.01 14.46 -6.75
N HIS A 379 10.12 15.65 -7.34
CA HIS A 379 11.32 16.19 -7.99
C HIS A 379 11.91 15.29 -9.08
N ILE A 380 11.07 14.49 -9.75
CA ILE A 380 11.47 13.47 -10.72
C ILE A 380 12.29 14.10 -11.85
N ASN A 381 13.52 13.61 -12.03
CA ASN A 381 14.38 14.03 -13.14
C ASN A 381 13.94 13.37 -14.46
N ARG A 382 13.07 14.06 -15.20
CA ARG A 382 12.56 13.61 -16.50
C ARG A 382 13.66 13.41 -17.55
N ASP A 383 14.74 14.19 -17.50
CA ASP A 383 15.84 14.09 -18.47
C ASP A 383 16.56 12.73 -18.38
N HIS A 384 16.55 12.10 -17.20
CA HIS A 384 17.21 10.82 -16.99
C HIS A 384 16.59 9.69 -17.83
N PHE A 385 15.27 9.70 -18.01
CA PHE A 385 14.58 8.72 -18.85
C PHE A 385 15.03 8.77 -20.31
N TYR A 386 15.32 9.96 -20.85
CA TYR A 386 15.83 10.09 -22.21
C TYR A 386 17.31 9.72 -22.31
N ILE A 387 18.10 9.98 -21.26
CA ILE A 387 19.48 9.46 -21.18
C ILE A 387 19.46 7.92 -21.21
N TYR A 388 18.53 7.30 -20.49
CA TYR A 388 18.35 5.85 -20.53
C TYR A 388 17.90 5.36 -21.92
N LEU A 389 16.94 6.06 -22.55
CA LEU A 389 16.51 5.74 -23.93
C LEU A 389 17.67 5.79 -24.93
N ASP A 390 18.54 6.80 -24.84
CA ASP A 390 19.71 6.93 -25.72
C ASP A 390 20.62 5.71 -25.59
N ASP A 391 20.96 5.31 -24.35
CA ASP A 391 21.78 4.13 -24.08
C ASP A 391 21.08 2.84 -24.51
N TYR A 392 19.77 2.71 -24.25
CA TYR A 392 18.98 1.56 -24.68
C TYR A 392 19.00 1.40 -26.20
N TYR A 393 18.77 2.48 -26.93
CA TYR A 393 18.71 2.48 -28.39
C TYR A 393 20.05 2.11 -28.99
N GLU A 394 21.16 2.71 -28.52
CA GLU A 394 22.51 2.41 -29.04
C GLU A 394 22.95 0.95 -28.84
N ASN A 395 22.47 0.30 -27.77
CA ASN A 395 22.92 -1.04 -27.41
C ASN A 395 21.98 -2.17 -27.89
N ASN A 396 20.71 -1.87 -28.20
CA ASN A 396 19.69 -2.91 -28.47
C ASN A 396 19.05 -2.82 -29.87
N ILE A 397 19.16 -1.67 -30.57
CA ILE A 397 18.51 -1.40 -31.87
C ILE A 397 19.57 -1.06 -32.92
#